data_AF-A0A1F5N8V5-F1
#
_entry.id   AF-A0A1F5N8V5-F1
#
_cell.length_a   1.000
_cell.length_b   1.000
_cell.length_c   1.000
_cell.angle_alpha   90.00
_cell.angle_beta   90.00
_cell.angle_gamma   90.00
#
_symmetry.space_group_name_H-M   'P 1'
#
loop_
_entity.id
_entity.type
_entity.pdbx_description
1 polymer ?
#
loop_
_entity_poly.entity_id
_entity_poly.type
_entity_poly.pdbx_seq_one_letter_code
_entity_poly.pdbx_strand_id
1 'polypeptide(L)'
;MLKSFLLSKFATLVLFIGLAFIIIATARILVQKRTIDREVARIEAQMARMSNENEELSSLIQYLNTPEYKEKEAREKLNLAKEGEHVVVLPSSDEEVSGTTIVPSKSSNAKLWFNYFFNAQ
;
A
#
# COMPACT_ATOMS: atom_id res chain seq x y z
N MET A 1 5.29 -59.47 48.14
CA MET A 1 6.49 -58.73 48.56
C MET A 1 6.72 -57.43 47.78
N LEU A 2 6.41 -57.32 46.47
CA LEU A 2 6.56 -56.04 45.75
C LEU A 2 5.64 -54.91 46.25
N LYS A 3 4.42 -55.22 46.71
CA LYS A 3 3.44 -54.20 47.14
C LYS A 3 3.91 -53.43 48.39
N SER A 4 4.53 -54.07 49.37
CA SER A 4 5.04 -53.38 50.57
C SER A 4 6.27 -52.52 50.31
N PHE A 5 7.07 -52.87 49.30
CA PHE A 5 8.21 -52.07 48.87
C PHE A 5 7.76 -50.80 48.11
N LEU A 6 6.72 -50.92 47.28
CA LEU A 6 6.10 -49.80 46.55
C LEU A 6 5.22 -48.89 47.42
N LEU A 7 4.65 -49.41 48.51
CA LEU A 7 3.90 -48.63 49.52
C LEU A 7 4.81 -48.03 50.62
N SER A 8 6.12 -48.23 50.55
CA SER A 8 7.06 -47.58 51.47
C SER A 8 7.18 -46.09 51.16
N LYS A 9 7.26 -45.25 52.20
CA LYS A 9 7.45 -43.79 52.08
C LYS A 9 8.63 -43.43 51.16
N PHE A 10 9.65 -44.28 51.08
CA PHE A 10 10.80 -44.11 50.20
C PHE A 10 10.47 -44.31 48.71
N ALA A 11 9.71 -45.36 48.36
CA ALA A 11 9.31 -45.60 46.97
C ALA A 11 8.35 -44.52 46.46
N THR A 12 7.45 -44.02 47.31
CA THR A 12 6.58 -42.88 46.99
C THR A 12 7.39 -41.59 46.76
N LEU A 13 8.45 -41.36 47.54
CA LEU A 13 9.34 -40.21 47.37
C LEU A 13 10.07 -40.25 46.02
N VAL A 14 10.66 -41.41 45.67
CA VAL A 14 11.35 -41.60 44.38
C VAL A 14 10.40 -41.42 43.21
N LEU A 15 9.16 -41.93 43.30
CA LEU A 15 8.13 -41.72 42.29
C LEU A 15 7.78 -40.23 42.13
N PHE A 16 7.62 -39.50 43.23
CA PHE A 16 7.34 -38.06 43.19
C PHE A 16 8.49 -37.28 42.55
N ILE A 17 9.74 -37.63 42.84
CA ILE A 17 10.92 -37.01 42.23
C ILE A 17 10.95 -37.30 40.73
N GLY A 18 10.69 -38.55 40.32
CA GLY A 18 10.60 -38.92 38.91
C GLY A 18 9.49 -38.16 38.18
N LEU A 19 8.32 -38.03 38.80
CA LEU A 19 7.20 -37.27 38.24
C LEU A 19 7.54 -35.78 38.13
N ALA A 20 8.14 -35.19 39.16
CA ALA A 20 8.59 -33.80 39.14
C ALA A 20 9.63 -33.55 38.03
N PHE A 21 10.56 -34.49 37.83
CA PHE A 21 11.55 -34.41 36.74
C PHE A 21 10.88 -34.41 35.36
N ILE A 22 9.90 -35.30 35.14
CA ILE A 22 9.14 -35.36 33.89
C ILE A 22 8.39 -34.04 33.67
N ILE A 23 7.69 -33.53 34.69
CA ILE A 23 6.95 -32.26 34.60
C ILE A 23 7.89 -31.11 34.20
N ILE A 24 9.06 -30.99 34.82
CA ILE A 24 10.04 -29.95 34.52
C ILE A 24 10.58 -30.10 33.08
N ALA A 25 10.90 -31.33 32.66
CA ALA A 25 11.38 -31.60 31.32
C ALA A 25 10.34 -31.22 30.25
N THR A 26 9.08 -31.64 30.44
CA THR A 26 7.99 -31.32 29.51
C THR A 26 7.67 -29.82 29.49
N ALA A 27 7.72 -29.15 30.65
CA ALA A 27 7.51 -27.70 30.73
C ALA A 27 8.54 -26.93 29.90
N ARG A 28 9.82 -27.30 29.96
CA ARG A 28 10.88 -26.68 29.15
C ARG A 28 10.63 -26.87 27.65
N ILE A 29 10.27 -28.08 27.23
CA ILE A 29 9.95 -28.39 25.83
C ILE A 29 8.77 -27.55 25.34
N LEU A 30 7.73 -27.42 26.16
CA LEU A 30 6.55 -26.62 25.80
C LEU A 30 6.88 -25.14 25.62
N VAL A 31 7.72 -24.57 26.49
CA VAL A 31 8.19 -23.19 26.35
C VAL A 31 9.00 -23.02 25.07
N GLN A 32 9.94 -23.93 24.80
CA GLN A 32 10.75 -23.88 23.59
C GLN A 32 9.91 -23.99 22.31
N LYS A 33 8.94 -24.91 22.30
CA LYS A 33 7.99 -25.07 21.20
C LYS A 33 7.22 -23.78 20.92
N ARG A 34 6.70 -23.12 21.96
CA ARG A 34 5.99 -21.84 21.79
C ARG A 34 6.87 -20.73 21.21
N THR A 35 8.16 -20.73 21.48
CA THR A 35 9.08 -19.75 20.88
C THR A 35 9.31 -20.06 19.41
N ILE A 36 9.50 -21.34 19.06
CA ILE A 36 9.65 -21.78 17.66
C ILE A 36 8.38 -21.49 16.86
N ASP A 37 7.20 -21.84 17.39
CA ASP A 37 5.92 -21.60 16.71
C ASP A 37 5.69 -20.10 16.45
N ARG A 38 6.09 -19.23 17.39
CA ARG A 38 6.05 -17.77 17.19
C ARG A 38 7.00 -17.31 16.08
N GLU A 39 8.20 -17.88 16.04
CA GLU A 39 9.18 -17.53 15.02
C GLU A 39 8.74 -17.99 13.63
N VAL A 40 8.16 -19.19 13.52
CA VAL A 40 7.54 -19.68 12.29
C VAL A 40 6.43 -18.73 11.84
N ALA A 41 5.48 -18.39 12.73
CA ALA A 41 4.39 -17.47 12.41
C ALA A 41 4.91 -16.07 11.99
N ARG A 42 5.99 -15.58 12.61
CA ARG A 42 6.63 -14.32 12.23
C ARG A 42 7.23 -14.39 10.83
N ILE A 43 7.93 -15.46 10.51
CA ILE A 43 8.55 -15.67 9.19
C ILE A 43 7.46 -15.82 8.11
N GLU A 44 6.40 -16.59 8.38
CA GLU A 44 5.26 -16.74 7.47
C GLU A 44 4.58 -15.39 7.18
N ALA A 45 4.35 -14.57 8.22
CA ALA A 45 3.81 -13.23 8.05
C ALA A 45 4.73 -12.33 7.21
N GLN A 46 6.05 -12.45 7.38
CA GLN A 46 7.02 -11.72 6.56
C GLN A 46 7.00 -12.16 5.10
N MET A 47 6.92 -13.47 4.84
CA MET A 47 6.79 -13.99 3.48
C MET A 47 5.52 -13.49 2.80
N ALA A 48 4.38 -13.53 3.49
CA ALA A 48 3.11 -13.03 2.95
C ALA A 48 3.20 -11.53 2.63
N ARG A 49 3.78 -10.73 3.53
CA ARG A 49 4.00 -9.30 3.30
C ARG A 49 4.90 -9.04 2.11
N MET A 50 6.05 -9.72 2.01
CA MET A 50 6.98 -9.55 0.89
C MET A 50 6.34 -9.98 -0.44
N SER A 51 5.53 -11.04 -0.43
CA SER A 51 4.78 -11.48 -1.62
C SER A 51 3.82 -10.40 -2.11
N ASN A 52 3.04 -9.81 -1.20
CA ASN A 52 2.11 -8.73 -1.53
C ASN A 52 2.85 -7.49 -2.05
N GLU A 53 3.94 -7.08 -1.37
CA GLU A 53 4.76 -5.94 -1.81
C GLU A 53 5.34 -6.16 -3.22
N ASN A 54 5.76 -7.39 -3.53
CA ASN A 54 6.25 -7.73 -4.86
C ASN A 54 5.14 -7.67 -5.91
N GLU A 55 3.94 -8.17 -5.60
CA GLU A 55 2.79 -8.11 -6.51
C GLU A 55 2.35 -6.67 -6.79
N GLU A 56 2.29 -5.82 -5.75
CA GLU A 56 2.00 -4.39 -5.89
C GLU A 56 3.04 -3.69 -6.76
N LEU A 57 4.33 -3.95 -6.50
CA LEU A 57 5.41 -3.31 -7.24
C LEU A 57 5.46 -3.79 -8.70
N SER A 58 5.22 -5.08 -8.95
CA SER A 58 5.08 -5.64 -10.29
C SER A 58 3.91 -4.99 -11.05
N SER A 59 2.76 -4.84 -10.38
CA SER A 59 1.58 -4.17 -10.95
C SER A 59 1.86 -2.71 -11.29
N LEU A 60 2.58 -1.99 -10.42
CA LEU A 60 3.01 -0.62 -10.66
C LEU A 60 3.97 -0.56 -11.87
N ILE A 61 4.97 -1.44 -11.94
CA ILE A 61 5.89 -1.51 -13.08
C ILE A 61 5.13 -1.76 -14.38
N GLN A 62 4.14 -2.65 -14.38
CA GLN A 62 3.30 -2.89 -15.56
C GLN A 62 2.54 -1.63 -15.98
N TYR A 63 1.90 -0.95 -15.03
CA TYR A 63 1.20 0.32 -15.28
C TYR A 63 2.13 1.39 -15.85
N LEU A 64 3.31 1.60 -15.27
CA LEU A 64 4.29 2.58 -15.75
C LEU A 64 4.84 2.25 -17.14
N ASN A 65 4.83 0.97 -17.53
CA ASN A 65 5.26 0.53 -18.84
C ASN A 65 4.19 0.66 -19.93
N THR A 66 2.93 0.93 -19.56
CA THR A 66 1.84 1.09 -20.51
C THR A 66 2.08 2.27 -21.47
N PRO A 67 1.63 2.15 -22.74
CA PRO A 67 1.68 3.25 -23.69
C PRO A 67 0.95 4.51 -23.17
N GLU A 68 -0.17 4.33 -22.48
CA GLU A 68 -1.00 5.41 -21.95
C GLU A 68 -0.24 6.24 -20.91
N TYR A 69 0.45 5.57 -19.99
CA TYR A 69 1.27 6.25 -18.99
C TYR A 69 2.46 6.97 -19.64
N LYS A 70 3.14 6.32 -20.59
CA LYS A 70 4.24 6.93 -21.34
C LYS A 70 3.80 8.17 -22.13
N GLU A 71 2.63 8.10 -22.77
CA GLU A 71 2.05 9.23 -23.49
C GLU A 71 1.66 10.37 -22.54
N LYS A 72 1.08 10.05 -21.38
CA LYS A 72 0.77 11.03 -20.34
C LYS A 72 2.03 11.76 -19.87
N GLU A 73 3.08 11.02 -19.52
CA GLU A 73 4.35 11.61 -19.09
C GLU A 73 5.01 12.44 -20.21
N ALA A 74 4.94 11.99 -21.47
CA ALA A 74 5.45 12.75 -22.62
C ALA A 74 4.68 14.05 -22.84
N ARG A 75 3.35 14.03 -22.68
CA ARG A 75 2.50 15.23 -22.71
C ARG A 75 2.87 16.21 -21.60
N GLU A 76 3.00 15.73 -20.37
CA GLU A 76 3.26 16.57 -19.20
C GLU A 76 4.69 17.14 -19.18
N LYS A 77 5.69 16.34 -19.57
CA LYS A 77 7.10 16.75 -19.46
C LYS A 77 7.68 17.36 -20.73
N LEU A 78 7.18 16.96 -21.90
CA LEU A 78 7.73 17.37 -23.19
C LEU A 78 6.76 18.25 -23.98
N ASN A 79 5.57 18.55 -23.44
CA ASN A 79 4.48 19.22 -24.15
C ASN A 79 4.18 18.53 -25.50
N LEU A 80 4.35 17.20 -25.56
CA LEU A 80 4.20 16.43 -26.78
C LEU A 80 2.72 16.39 -27.17
N ALA A 81 2.41 16.81 -28.40
CA ALA A 81 1.07 16.78 -28.97
C ALA A 81 1.04 15.90 -30.22
N LYS A 82 -0.06 15.17 -30.44
CA LYS A 82 -0.27 14.40 -31.67
C LYS A 82 -0.60 15.33 -32.84
N GLU A 83 -0.49 14.81 -34.05
CA GLU A 83 -0.84 15.55 -35.27
C GLU A 83 -2.32 15.94 -35.23
N GLY A 84 -2.60 17.25 -35.28
CA GLY A 84 -3.93 17.83 -35.11
C GLY A 84 -4.29 18.32 -33.70
N GLU A 85 -3.40 18.20 -32.71
CA GLU A 85 -3.59 18.73 -31.37
C GLU A 85 -2.90 20.10 -31.18
N HIS A 86 -3.57 21.03 -30.49
CA HIS A 86 -3.04 22.37 -30.19
C HIS A 86 -2.63 22.50 -28.72
N VAL A 87 -1.35 22.78 -28.45
CA VAL A 87 -0.84 23.05 -27.10
C VAL A 87 -1.06 24.52 -26.76
N VAL A 88 -1.78 24.80 -25.67
CA VAL A 88 -1.98 26.16 -25.17
C VAL A 88 -1.13 26.35 -23.91
N VAL A 89 -0.12 27.22 -24.00
CA VAL A 89 0.69 27.62 -22.84
C VAL A 89 0.03 28.86 -22.22
N LEU A 90 -0.54 28.70 -21.03
CA LEU A 90 -1.01 29.85 -20.25
C LEU A 90 0.20 30.54 -19.62
N PRO A 91 0.37 31.86 -19.80
CA PRO A 91 1.41 32.58 -19.06
C PRO A 91 1.12 32.45 -17.56
N SER A 92 2.11 31.96 -16.81
CA SER A 92 2.13 32.09 -15.36
C SER A 92 2.03 33.58 -15.06
N SER A 93 0.97 33.98 -14.35
CA SER A 93 0.67 35.38 -14.05
C SER A 93 1.75 35.96 -13.13
N ASP A 94 2.84 36.41 -13.72
CA ASP A 94 3.79 37.40 -13.17
C ASP A 94 4.53 38.17 -14.29
N GLU A 95 4.08 38.08 -15.56
CA GLU A 95 4.40 39.08 -16.57
C GLU A 95 3.13 39.68 -17.16
N GLU A 96 3.07 41.00 -17.10
CA GLU A 96 1.97 41.83 -17.60
C GLU A 96 1.70 41.53 -19.08
N VAL A 97 0.57 40.87 -19.35
CA VAL A 97 -0.04 40.89 -20.67
C VAL A 97 -0.60 42.31 -20.88
N SER A 98 0.23 43.21 -21.39
CA SER A 98 -0.25 44.44 -22.02
C SER A 98 -1.14 44.06 -23.20
N GLY A 99 -2.46 44.09 -23.00
CA GLY A 99 -3.40 43.94 -24.11
C GLY A 99 -4.81 43.53 -23.72
N THR A 100 -5.61 44.52 -23.36
CA THR A 100 -7.10 44.54 -23.35
C THR A 100 -7.74 44.33 -21.98
N THR A 101 -8.06 45.46 -21.36
CA THR A 101 -9.01 45.62 -20.27
C THR A 101 -10.32 44.88 -20.57
N ILE A 102 -10.59 43.80 -19.83
CA ILE A 102 -11.97 43.28 -19.72
C ILE A 102 -12.72 44.26 -18.83
N VAL A 103 -13.26 45.30 -19.46
CA VAL A 103 -14.28 46.15 -18.84
C VAL A 103 -15.50 45.23 -18.63
N PRO A 104 -16.04 45.08 -17.41
CA PRO A 104 -17.26 44.33 -17.21
C PRO A 104 -18.38 45.04 -17.98
N SER A 105 -18.73 44.47 -19.13
CA SER A 105 -19.83 44.95 -19.94
C SER A 105 -21.10 44.78 -19.12
N LYS A 106 -21.73 45.90 -18.74
CA LYS A 106 -22.99 45.98 -18.00
C LYS A 106 -24.19 45.51 -18.83
N SER A 107 -23.97 44.64 -19.81
CA SER A 107 -25.00 44.07 -20.67
C SER A 107 -25.37 42.68 -20.15
N SER A 108 -26.66 42.38 -20.18
CA SER A 108 -27.13 41.03 -19.83
C SER A 108 -26.48 40.00 -20.74
N ASN A 109 -26.03 38.89 -20.17
CA ASN A 109 -25.44 37.77 -20.91
C ASN A 109 -26.35 37.31 -22.07
N ALA A 110 -27.68 37.36 -21.90
CA ALA A 110 -28.63 37.01 -22.95
C ALA A 110 -28.50 37.90 -24.20
N LYS A 111 -28.19 39.19 -24.02
CA LYS A 111 -27.99 40.13 -25.13
C LYS A 111 -26.68 39.86 -25.88
N LEU A 112 -25.64 39.43 -25.17
CA LEU A 112 -24.36 39.05 -25.77
C LEU A 112 -24.51 37.79 -26.63
N TRP A 113 -25.22 36.77 -26.13
CA TRP A 113 -25.48 35.54 -26.87
C TRP A 113 -26.35 35.77 -28.11
N PHE A 114 -27.42 36.56 -28.01
CA PHE A 114 -28.26 36.88 -29.16
C PHE A 114 -27.47 37.59 -30.26
N ASN A 115 -26.61 38.55 -29.89
CA ASN A 115 -25.84 39.32 -30.86
C ASN A 115 -24.78 38.46 -31.55
N TYR A 116 -24.15 37.52 -30.84
CA TYR A 116 -23.19 36.58 -31.41
C TYR A 116 -23.84 35.65 -32.45
N PHE A 117 -25.02 35.10 -32.14
CA PHE A 117 -25.66 34.11 -33.01
C PHE A 117 -26.42 34.69 -34.20
N PHE A 118 -26.90 35.92 -34.12
CA PHE A 118 -27.82 36.47 -35.13
C PHE A 118 -27.31 37.73 -35.83
N ASN A 119 -26.13 38.25 -35.47
CA ASN A 119 -25.63 39.52 -36.00
C ASN A 119 -24.18 39.46 -36.54
N ALA A 120 -23.65 38.25 -36.74
CA ALA A 120 -22.41 38.05 -37.49
C ALA A 120 -22.77 37.67 -38.94
N GLN A 121 -22.68 38.65 -39.85
CA GLN A 121 -22.55 38.43 -41.28
C GLN A 121 -21.06 38.43 -41.64
#